data_AF-A0A139P9K5-F1
#
_entry.id   AF-A0A139P9K5-F1
#
_cell.length_a   1.000
_cell.length_b   1.000
_cell.length_c   1.000
_cell.angle_alpha   90.00
_cell.angle_beta   90.00
_cell.angle_gamma   90.00
#
_symmetry.space_group_name_H-M   'P 1'
#
loop_
_entity.id
_entity.type
_entity.pdbx_description
1 polymer ?
#
loop_
_entity_poly.entity_id
_entity_poly.type
_entity_poly.pdbx_seq_one_letter_code
_entity_poly.pdbx_strand_id
1 'polypeptide(L)'
;MKRVLYIIGAMLLLAACWLLFSPQQKQSDLVKMVTDKDLAFLYEDKLAEFDLLALTKPAVIQSYEIDRTSVSEEEGKISLALLVNRSADLKLNVTLEKDKDGDLALTSAQASKALKKRLQQEDYSKALEKLRQRAEAIVSRDKWDAAVKTAYYERVRDKMKQSSLQDLPAKMAELDQESQEIGSPLYTAFFIQSDLTGREKLALVLDHMKAEIDQHHFLQMKGGYKFSKSLKPTSDFYSFFRREIIESYTGKEGLKADELGEKLHLFRSHIDKQAIDYIRENYQGKTDFDKLLAYTREEKVKVDYTTGAVFHNRTMTEFGYTQNMKVQVPQANVSGDYGVNNARFIEFIVNIESGKFVSEWNVYRQLEDGSYDSDPDHYAVEKGGDAANTESANYGLSKGLNSDVPAYLARTHSYLDVSHPPDTDIRRKMTKKWRPAVLLNKGGRYADIVKKGGYSDFERWREIEDDDRLEAYNDYIASADVGDGFDRFYQQSNQPQSN
;
A
#
# COMPACT_ATOMS: atom_id res chain seq x y z
N MET A 1 -32.03 51.13 53.11
CA MET A 1 -32.35 49.73 53.52
C MET A 1 -32.93 48.87 52.39
N LYS A 2 -34.02 49.24 51.71
CA LYS A 2 -34.62 48.39 50.65
C LYS A 2 -33.67 48.00 49.50
N ARG A 3 -32.82 48.90 49.00
CA ARG A 3 -31.83 48.61 47.92
C ARG A 3 -30.75 47.58 48.30
N VAL A 4 -30.35 47.51 49.57
CA VAL A 4 -29.33 46.56 50.05
C VAL A 4 -29.91 45.14 50.18
N LEU A 5 -31.18 45.02 50.58
CA LEU A 5 -31.91 43.74 50.59
C LEU A 5 -32.09 43.14 49.19
N TYR A 6 -32.34 43.96 48.16
CA TYR A 6 -32.44 43.47 46.77
C TYR A 6 -31.12 42.91 46.23
N ILE A 7 -29.98 43.52 46.59
CA ILE A 7 -28.66 43.09 46.14
C ILE A 7 -28.26 41.76 46.81
N ILE A 8 -28.53 41.61 48.11
CA ILE A 8 -28.29 40.35 48.83
C ILE A 8 -29.20 39.23 48.32
N GLY A 9 -30.48 39.54 48.05
CA GLY A 9 -31.42 38.60 47.43
C GLY A 9 -30.98 38.15 46.04
N ALA A 10 -30.45 39.06 45.21
CA ALA A 10 -29.92 38.74 43.89
C ALA A 10 -28.64 37.89 43.95
N MET A 11 -27.72 38.13 44.90
CA MET A 11 -26.53 37.30 45.08
C MET A 11 -26.86 35.89 45.59
N LEU A 12 -27.83 35.76 46.51
CA LEU A 12 -28.30 34.44 46.95
C LEU A 12 -29.00 33.68 45.82
N LEU A 13 -29.74 34.38 44.95
CA LEU A 13 -30.31 33.81 43.74
C LEU A 13 -29.24 33.38 42.74
N LEU A 14 -28.19 34.19 42.53
CA LEU A 14 -27.08 33.83 41.63
C LEU A 14 -26.24 32.67 42.19
N ALA A 15 -26.00 32.62 43.50
CA ALA A 15 -25.32 31.50 44.16
C ALA A 15 -26.17 30.23 44.14
N ALA A 16 -27.48 30.33 44.38
CA ALA A 16 -28.42 29.21 44.26
C ALA A 16 -28.52 28.73 42.80
N CYS A 17 -28.60 29.63 41.83
CA CYS A 17 -28.51 29.30 40.42
C CYS A 17 -27.18 28.61 40.10
N TRP A 18 -26.04 29.15 40.53
CA TRP A 18 -24.73 28.54 40.27
C TRP A 18 -24.61 27.14 40.90
N LEU A 19 -25.11 26.93 42.12
CA LEU A 19 -25.16 25.63 42.79
C LEU A 19 -26.12 24.63 42.10
N LEU A 20 -27.19 25.10 41.47
CA LEU A 20 -28.14 24.25 40.72
C LEU A 20 -27.67 23.95 39.28
N PHE A 21 -27.04 24.94 38.62
CA PHE A 21 -26.60 24.83 37.23
C PHE A 21 -25.21 24.18 37.09
N SER A 22 -24.31 24.33 38.06
CA SER A 22 -22.95 23.77 37.99
C SER A 22 -22.95 22.23 37.86
N PRO A 23 -23.72 21.45 38.64
CA PRO A 23 -23.80 19.99 38.47
C PRO A 23 -24.44 19.58 37.14
N GLN A 24 -25.47 20.30 36.69
CA GLN A 24 -26.12 20.04 35.39
C GLN A 24 -25.18 20.31 34.21
N GLN A 25 -24.41 21.39 34.28
CA GLN A 25 -23.41 21.73 33.28
C GLN A 25 -22.29 20.69 33.26
N LYS A 26 -21.78 20.30 34.44
CA LYS A 26 -20.77 19.23 34.57
C LYS A 26 -21.26 17.90 33.96
N GLN A 27 -22.50 17.51 34.24
CA GLN A 27 -23.11 16.32 33.67
C GLN A 27 -23.25 16.40 32.14
N SER A 28 -23.68 17.56 31.62
CA SER A 28 -23.79 17.79 30.17
C SER A 28 -22.43 17.72 29.48
N ASP A 29 -21.38 18.28 30.08
CA ASP A 29 -20.03 18.26 29.54
C ASP A 29 -19.45 16.84 29.55
N LEU A 30 -19.68 16.06 30.61
CA LEU A 30 -19.32 14.64 30.69
C LEU A 30 -20.01 13.82 29.60
N VAL A 31 -21.33 13.99 29.43
CA VAL A 31 -22.09 13.30 28.38
C VAL A 31 -21.54 13.69 27.00
N LYS A 32 -21.29 14.98 26.75
CA LYS A 32 -20.73 15.45 25.49
C LYS A 32 -19.38 14.81 25.19
N MET A 33 -18.50 14.72 26.19
CA MET A 33 -17.19 14.08 26.09
C MET A 33 -17.30 12.60 25.72
N VAL A 34 -18.08 11.81 26.47
CA VAL A 34 -18.15 10.36 26.21
C VAL A 34 -18.95 9.99 24.96
N THR A 35 -19.79 10.91 24.47
CA THR A 35 -20.54 10.74 23.21
C THR A 35 -19.81 11.31 22.00
N ASP A 36 -18.56 11.76 22.17
CA ASP A 36 -17.73 12.18 21.05
C ASP A 36 -17.56 11.00 20.07
N LYS A 37 -17.72 11.29 18.79
CA LYS A 37 -17.59 10.29 17.73
C LYS A 37 -16.17 9.77 17.61
N ASP A 38 -15.19 10.58 17.99
CA ASP A 38 -13.79 10.19 17.95
C ASP A 38 -13.46 9.13 19.00
N LEU A 39 -14.34 8.90 19.98
CA LEU A 39 -14.22 7.81 20.97
C LEU A 39 -14.99 6.54 20.58
N ALA A 40 -15.68 6.53 19.43
CA ALA A 40 -16.50 5.38 19.02
C ALA A 40 -15.67 4.08 19.00
N PHE A 41 -14.43 4.14 18.50
CA PHE A 41 -13.55 2.98 18.40
C PHE A 41 -13.34 2.27 19.75
N LEU A 42 -13.21 3.00 20.87
CA LEU A 42 -13.05 2.42 22.20
C LEU A 42 -14.22 1.50 22.58
N TYR A 43 -15.44 1.91 22.22
CA TYR A 43 -16.63 1.14 22.49
C TYR A 43 -16.78 0.00 21.50
N GLU A 44 -16.57 0.25 20.21
CA GLU A 44 -16.73 -0.76 19.15
C GLU A 44 -15.73 -1.91 19.31
N ASP A 45 -14.46 -1.62 19.61
CA ASP A 45 -13.43 -2.62 19.91
C ASP A 45 -13.85 -3.46 21.12
N LYS A 46 -14.33 -2.79 22.17
CA LYS A 46 -14.77 -3.50 23.37
C LYS A 46 -15.97 -4.40 23.10
N LEU A 47 -16.94 -3.95 22.30
CA LEU A 47 -18.08 -4.76 21.89
C LEU A 47 -17.62 -5.98 21.09
N ALA A 48 -16.63 -5.82 20.21
CA ALA A 48 -16.05 -6.90 19.41
C ALA A 48 -15.35 -7.98 20.27
N GLU A 49 -14.81 -7.62 21.44
CA GLU A 49 -14.29 -8.60 22.40
C GLU A 49 -15.39 -9.51 23.00
N PHE A 50 -16.60 -8.97 23.21
CA PHE A 50 -17.74 -9.73 23.74
C PHE A 50 -18.47 -10.52 22.66
N ASP A 51 -18.52 -9.98 21.45
CA ASP A 51 -19.19 -10.56 20.30
C ASP A 51 -18.33 -10.37 19.04
N LEU A 52 -17.70 -11.44 18.55
CA LEU A 52 -16.78 -11.36 17.40
C LEU A 52 -17.46 -10.85 16.13
N LEU A 53 -18.78 -10.96 16.05
CA LEU A 53 -19.60 -10.46 14.95
C LEU A 53 -20.28 -9.13 15.28
N ALA A 54 -19.91 -8.43 16.36
CA ALA A 54 -20.54 -7.19 16.80
C ALA A 54 -20.77 -6.20 15.64
N LEU A 55 -21.87 -5.47 15.72
CA LEU A 55 -22.27 -4.42 14.76
C LEU A 55 -22.55 -4.96 13.35
N THR A 56 -22.89 -6.24 13.26
CA THR A 56 -23.37 -6.88 12.02
C THR A 56 -24.79 -7.41 12.19
N LYS A 57 -25.50 -7.61 11.08
CA LYS A 57 -26.85 -8.18 11.08
C LYS A 57 -26.99 -9.53 11.81
N PRO A 58 -26.06 -10.50 11.72
CA PRO A 58 -26.18 -11.77 12.43
C PRO A 58 -25.76 -11.72 13.91
N ALA A 59 -25.23 -10.59 14.38
CA ALA A 59 -24.70 -10.46 15.73
C ALA A 59 -25.77 -10.54 16.82
N VAL A 60 -25.37 -10.85 18.05
CA VAL A 60 -26.19 -10.56 19.23
C VAL A 60 -26.12 -9.06 19.54
N ILE A 61 -24.93 -8.47 19.43
CA ILE A 61 -24.71 -7.03 19.55
C ILE A 61 -24.78 -6.41 18.15
N GLN A 62 -25.96 -5.98 17.70
CA GLN A 62 -26.15 -5.44 16.33
C GLN A 62 -25.99 -3.93 16.27
N SER A 63 -26.30 -3.24 17.37
CA SER A 63 -26.11 -1.81 17.54
C SER A 63 -25.90 -1.47 19.00
N TYR A 64 -25.39 -0.27 19.27
CA TYR A 64 -25.28 0.27 20.61
C TYR A 64 -25.67 1.75 20.63
N GLU A 65 -26.13 2.21 21.79
CA GLU A 65 -26.35 3.63 22.09
C GLU A 65 -25.87 3.89 23.52
N ILE A 66 -25.22 5.04 23.77
CA ILE A 66 -24.83 5.44 25.12
C ILE A 66 -26.08 5.85 25.90
N ASP A 67 -26.34 5.20 27.04
CA ASP A 67 -27.34 5.66 27.99
C ASP A 67 -26.82 6.91 28.70
N ARG A 68 -27.20 8.07 28.17
CA ARG A 68 -26.81 9.38 28.69
C ARG A 68 -27.18 9.59 30.15
N THR A 69 -28.21 8.90 30.64
CA THR A 69 -28.67 9.01 32.05
C THR A 69 -27.81 8.18 33.00
N SER A 70 -27.06 7.20 32.48
CA SER A 70 -26.15 6.34 33.24
C SER A 70 -24.74 6.92 33.41
N VAL A 71 -24.41 8.01 32.69
CA VAL A 71 -23.08 8.61 32.73
C VAL A 71 -22.83 9.21 34.11
N SER A 72 -21.77 8.79 34.79
CA SER A 72 -21.35 9.36 36.06
C SER A 72 -19.82 9.41 36.15
N GLU A 73 -19.29 10.31 36.97
CA GLU A 73 -17.86 10.41 37.23
C GLU A 73 -17.63 10.35 38.74
N GLU A 74 -16.83 9.36 39.18
CA GLU A 74 -16.43 9.18 40.58
C GLU A 74 -14.92 8.92 40.63
N GLU A 75 -14.20 9.69 41.46
CA GLU A 75 -12.75 9.55 41.65
C GLU A 75 -11.92 9.52 40.36
N GLY A 76 -12.33 10.30 39.35
CA GLY A 76 -11.66 10.37 38.04
C GLY A 76 -11.99 9.21 37.09
N LYS A 77 -12.91 8.31 37.48
CA LYS A 77 -13.44 7.24 36.63
C LYS A 77 -14.80 7.61 36.10
N ILE A 78 -14.98 7.50 34.79
CA ILE A 78 -16.25 7.77 34.13
C ILE A 78 -16.95 6.43 33.88
N SER A 79 -18.11 6.22 34.51
CA SER A 79 -18.94 5.02 34.31
C SER A 79 -20.12 5.35 33.41
N LEU A 80 -20.45 4.44 32.49
CA LEU A 80 -21.64 4.55 31.63
C LEU A 80 -22.11 3.18 31.16
N ALA A 81 -23.35 3.11 30.68
CA ALA A 81 -23.93 1.93 30.07
C ALA A 81 -24.10 2.13 28.55
N LEU A 82 -23.66 1.13 27.78
CA LEU A 82 -24.00 0.99 26.37
C LEU A 82 -25.25 0.12 26.26
N LEU A 83 -26.34 0.69 25.76
CA LEU A 83 -27.59 -0.02 25.46
C LEU A 83 -27.44 -0.76 24.14
N VAL A 84 -27.38 -2.08 24.21
CA VAL A 84 -27.30 -2.95 23.03
C VAL A 84 -28.69 -3.11 22.44
N ASN A 85 -28.79 -2.93 21.12
CA ASN A 85 -30.03 -3.04 20.36
C ASN A 85 -31.19 -2.21 20.96
N ARG A 86 -30.86 -1.04 21.54
CA ARG A 86 -31.82 -0.13 22.22
C ARG A 86 -32.57 -0.77 23.39
N SER A 87 -31.99 -1.77 24.04
CA SER A 87 -32.62 -2.48 25.15
C SER A 87 -31.97 -2.15 26.49
N ALA A 88 -32.78 -1.74 27.46
CA ALA A 88 -32.32 -1.52 28.84
C ALA A 88 -31.86 -2.81 29.55
N ASP A 89 -32.35 -3.97 29.10
CA ASP A 89 -31.98 -5.28 29.62
C ASP A 89 -30.65 -5.77 29.04
N LEU A 90 -30.37 -5.42 27.78
CA LEU A 90 -29.15 -5.77 27.08
C LEU A 90 -28.18 -4.60 27.16
N LYS A 91 -27.37 -4.55 28.22
CA LYS A 91 -26.36 -3.50 28.39
C LYS A 91 -24.96 -4.04 28.63
N LEU A 92 -23.98 -3.24 28.21
CA LEU A 92 -22.57 -3.34 28.59
C LEU A 92 -22.23 -2.14 29.45
N ASN A 93 -21.99 -2.34 30.74
CA ASN A 93 -21.52 -1.27 31.62
C ASN A 93 -20.02 -1.13 31.43
N VAL A 94 -19.53 0.06 31.14
CA VAL A 94 -18.12 0.34 30.88
C VAL A 94 -17.59 1.42 31.82
N THR A 95 -16.29 1.36 32.08
CA THR A 95 -15.57 2.36 32.84
C THR A 95 -14.43 2.90 31.99
N LEU A 96 -14.35 4.22 31.90
CA LEU A 96 -13.29 4.96 31.24
C LEU A 96 -12.44 5.67 32.28
N GLU A 97 -11.14 5.74 32.05
CA GLU A 97 -10.19 6.51 32.86
C GLU A 97 -9.30 7.33 31.92
N LYS A 98 -8.84 8.49 32.40
CA LYS A 98 -7.84 9.26 31.66
C LYS A 98 -6.47 8.63 31.84
N ASP A 99 -5.75 8.45 30.75
CA ASP A 99 -4.36 8.02 30.77
C ASP A 99 -3.42 9.18 31.17
N LYS A 100 -2.11 8.95 31.03
CA LYS A 100 -1.08 9.92 31.42
C LYS A 100 -1.05 11.16 30.53
N ASP A 101 -1.54 11.04 29.30
CA ASP A 101 -1.57 12.10 28.29
C ASP A 101 -2.92 12.85 28.32
N GLY A 102 -3.89 12.32 29.08
CA GLY A 102 -5.20 12.92 29.30
C GLY A 102 -6.29 12.34 28.42
N ASP A 103 -5.97 11.35 27.61
CA ASP A 103 -6.89 10.65 26.70
C ASP A 103 -7.69 9.59 27.45
N LEU A 104 -8.92 9.34 26.99
CA LEU A 104 -9.80 8.35 27.62
C LEU A 104 -9.45 6.94 27.15
N ALA A 105 -9.26 6.03 28.10
CA ALA A 105 -9.08 4.61 27.87
C ALA A 105 -10.16 3.81 28.60
N LEU A 106 -10.64 2.73 27.96
CA LEU A 106 -11.60 1.82 28.58
C LEU A 106 -10.89 0.81 29.48
N THR A 107 -11.12 0.91 30.79
CA THR A 107 -10.43 0.08 31.80
C THR A 107 -11.24 -1.12 32.26
N SER A 108 -12.57 -1.05 32.15
CA SER A 108 -13.44 -2.18 32.51
C SER A 108 -14.71 -2.23 31.67
N ALA A 109 -15.22 -3.44 31.45
CA ALA A 109 -16.52 -3.67 30.83
C ALA A 109 -17.21 -4.90 31.41
N GLN A 110 -18.51 -4.81 31.69
CA GLN A 110 -19.31 -5.89 32.24
C GLN A 110 -20.66 -6.01 31.53
N ALA A 111 -20.87 -7.13 30.85
CA ALA A 111 -22.14 -7.44 30.22
C ALA A 111 -23.22 -7.80 31.26
N SER A 112 -24.42 -7.27 31.04
CA SER A 112 -25.64 -7.63 31.78
C SER A 112 -25.96 -9.13 31.69
N LYS A 113 -26.73 -9.66 32.66
CA LYS A 113 -27.14 -11.07 32.68
C LYS A 113 -27.91 -11.47 31.42
N ALA A 114 -28.79 -10.61 30.93
CA ALA A 114 -29.58 -10.88 29.74
C ALA A 114 -28.71 -10.91 28.47
N LEU A 115 -27.75 -9.98 28.34
CA LEU A 115 -26.79 -9.97 27.23
C LEU A 115 -25.91 -11.23 27.24
N LYS A 116 -25.36 -11.62 28.40
CA LYS A 116 -24.59 -12.87 28.56
C LYS A 116 -25.38 -14.09 28.12
N LYS A 117 -26.66 -14.19 28.51
CA LYS A 117 -27.54 -15.30 28.12
C LYS A 117 -27.75 -15.36 26.61
N ARG A 118 -27.86 -14.21 25.93
CA ARG A 118 -27.99 -14.16 24.46
C ARG A 118 -26.70 -14.60 23.75
N LEU A 119 -25.54 -14.13 24.21
CA LEU A 119 -24.23 -14.53 23.68
C LEU A 119 -23.95 -16.04 23.88
N GLN A 120 -24.52 -16.64 24.92
CA GLN A 120 -24.37 -18.07 25.25
C GLN A 120 -25.42 -18.98 24.59
N GLN A 121 -26.26 -18.47 23.68
CA GLN A 121 -27.16 -19.34 22.92
C GLN A 121 -26.35 -20.38 22.14
N GLU A 122 -26.78 -21.63 22.18
CA GLU A 122 -25.97 -22.78 21.74
C GLU A 122 -25.51 -22.64 20.28
N ASP A 123 -26.44 -22.37 19.35
CA ASP A 123 -26.09 -22.26 17.92
C ASP A 123 -25.16 -21.07 17.64
N TYR A 124 -25.39 -19.95 18.32
CA TYR A 124 -24.57 -18.74 18.15
C TYR A 124 -23.17 -18.92 18.73
N SER A 125 -23.07 -19.43 19.96
CA SER A 125 -21.79 -19.71 20.61
C SER A 125 -20.97 -20.74 19.84
N LYS A 126 -21.59 -21.78 19.26
CA LYS A 126 -20.93 -22.72 18.35
C LYS A 126 -20.41 -22.04 17.08
N ALA A 127 -21.15 -21.09 16.51
CA ALA A 127 -20.70 -20.34 15.34
C ALA A 127 -19.46 -19.47 15.66
N LEU A 128 -19.50 -18.74 16.79
CA LEU A 128 -18.35 -17.95 17.25
C LEU A 128 -17.14 -18.83 17.58
N GLU A 129 -17.36 -20.01 18.13
CA GLU A 129 -16.27 -20.94 18.43
C GLU A 129 -15.59 -21.47 17.18
N LYS A 130 -16.36 -21.82 16.14
CA LYS A 130 -15.80 -22.17 14.82
C LYS A 130 -14.99 -21.01 14.23
N LEU A 131 -15.45 -19.78 14.41
CA LEU A 131 -14.74 -18.59 13.96
C LEU A 131 -13.38 -18.42 14.67
N ARG A 132 -13.32 -18.64 15.99
CA ARG A 132 -12.06 -18.64 16.75
C ARG A 132 -11.10 -19.73 16.29
N GLN A 133 -11.62 -20.96 16.16
CA GLN A 133 -10.82 -22.10 15.68
C GLN A 133 -10.23 -21.85 14.30
N ARG A 134 -10.99 -21.18 13.42
CA ARG A 134 -10.50 -20.81 12.10
C ARG A 134 -9.36 -19.78 12.16
N ALA A 135 -9.49 -18.76 13.01
CA ALA A 135 -8.44 -17.76 13.22
C ALA A 135 -7.15 -18.42 13.76
N GLU A 136 -7.26 -19.30 14.76
CA GLU A 136 -6.11 -20.05 15.30
C GLU A 136 -5.48 -20.99 14.26
N ALA A 137 -6.30 -21.63 13.42
CA ALA A 137 -5.79 -22.47 12.34
C ALA A 137 -4.98 -21.66 11.32
N ILE A 138 -5.39 -20.44 10.98
CA ILE A 138 -4.64 -19.54 10.09
C ILE A 138 -3.31 -19.15 10.73
N VAL A 139 -3.34 -18.68 11.99
CA VAL A 139 -2.12 -18.34 12.76
C VAL A 139 -1.13 -19.50 12.76
N SER A 140 -1.59 -20.71 13.08
CA SER A 140 -0.73 -21.89 13.13
C SER A 140 -0.25 -22.36 11.75
N ARG A 141 -1.10 -22.32 10.73
CA ARG A 141 -0.76 -22.77 9.36
C ARG A 141 0.29 -21.87 8.72
N ASP A 142 0.08 -20.56 8.86
CA ASP A 142 0.83 -19.52 8.15
C ASP A 142 1.89 -18.86 9.04
N LYS A 143 2.09 -19.35 10.26
CA LYS A 143 3.10 -18.86 11.21
C LYS A 143 3.00 -17.35 11.48
N TRP A 144 1.82 -16.77 11.35
CA TRP A 144 1.55 -15.43 11.85
C TRP A 144 1.59 -15.44 13.38
N ASP A 145 1.83 -14.28 13.99
CA ASP A 145 1.61 -14.10 15.43
C ASP A 145 0.11 -13.92 15.74
N ALA A 146 -0.23 -13.87 17.03
CA ALA A 146 -1.61 -13.81 17.48
C ALA A 146 -2.33 -12.48 17.17
N ALA A 147 -1.61 -11.39 16.88
CA ALA A 147 -2.20 -10.08 16.64
C ALA A 147 -3.06 -10.05 15.37
N VAL A 148 -2.75 -10.89 14.37
CA VAL A 148 -3.51 -10.95 13.11
C VAL A 148 -4.96 -11.41 13.30
N LYS A 149 -5.30 -12.02 14.44
CA LYS A 149 -6.67 -12.45 14.74
C LYS A 149 -7.65 -11.28 14.76
N THR A 150 -7.23 -10.12 15.24
CA THR A 150 -8.06 -8.90 15.25
C THR A 150 -8.45 -8.50 13.83
N ALA A 151 -7.46 -8.40 12.94
CA ALA A 151 -7.68 -8.13 11.51
C ALA A 151 -8.57 -9.19 10.84
N TYR A 152 -8.42 -10.47 11.21
CA TYR A 152 -9.30 -11.53 10.71
C TYR A 152 -10.76 -11.29 11.12
N TYR A 153 -11.03 -11.02 12.39
CA TYR A 153 -12.40 -10.80 12.87
C TYR A 153 -13.02 -9.53 12.29
N GLU A 154 -12.24 -8.45 12.14
CA GLU A 154 -12.69 -7.22 11.46
C GLU A 154 -13.14 -7.52 10.03
N ARG A 155 -12.32 -8.25 9.27
CA ARG A 155 -12.63 -8.61 7.90
C ARG A 155 -13.85 -9.53 7.79
N VAL A 156 -14.03 -10.43 8.75
CA VAL A 156 -15.25 -11.24 8.87
C VAL A 156 -16.46 -10.35 9.11
N ARG A 157 -16.37 -9.39 10.06
CA ARG A 157 -17.46 -8.45 10.32
C ARG A 157 -17.84 -7.67 9.08
N ASP A 158 -16.86 -7.13 8.35
CA ASP A 158 -17.11 -6.41 7.09
C ASP A 158 -17.90 -7.23 6.07
N LYS A 159 -17.53 -8.49 5.85
CA LYS A 159 -18.26 -9.40 4.96
C LYS A 159 -19.63 -9.83 5.51
N MET A 160 -19.82 -9.76 6.83
CA MET A 160 -21.05 -10.17 7.51
C MET A 160 -22.02 -9.01 7.79
N LYS A 161 -21.62 -7.73 7.59
CA LYS A 161 -22.41 -6.52 7.90
C LYS A 161 -23.89 -6.65 7.51
N GLN A 162 -24.16 -7.15 6.30
CA GLN A 162 -25.52 -7.29 5.75
C GLN A 162 -25.95 -8.75 5.51
N SER A 163 -25.09 -9.70 5.84
CA SER A 163 -25.29 -11.14 5.59
C SER A 163 -26.10 -11.82 6.70
N SER A 164 -26.49 -13.07 6.50
CA SER A 164 -27.11 -13.90 7.55
C SER A 164 -26.06 -14.77 8.25
N LEU A 165 -26.36 -15.29 9.44
CA LEU A 165 -25.43 -16.17 10.15
C LEU A 165 -25.13 -17.47 9.37
N GLN A 166 -26.07 -17.90 8.51
CA GLN A 166 -25.91 -19.09 7.66
C GLN A 166 -24.82 -18.91 6.59
N ASP A 167 -24.51 -17.67 6.23
CA ASP A 167 -23.48 -17.35 5.24
C ASP A 167 -22.06 -17.39 5.83
N LEU A 168 -21.93 -17.42 7.17
CA LEU A 168 -20.63 -17.35 7.85
C LEU A 168 -19.62 -18.40 7.36
N PRO A 169 -19.96 -19.68 7.18
CA PRO A 169 -19.01 -20.67 6.67
C PRO A 169 -18.47 -20.33 5.29
N ALA A 170 -19.32 -19.82 4.38
CA ALA A 170 -18.88 -19.41 3.04
C ALA A 170 -17.96 -18.19 3.12
N LYS A 171 -18.27 -17.21 3.97
CA LYS A 171 -17.40 -16.03 4.19
C LYS A 171 -16.05 -16.39 4.81
N MET A 172 -16.02 -17.34 5.75
CA MET A 172 -14.76 -17.85 6.30
C MET A 172 -13.93 -18.60 5.24
N ALA A 173 -14.56 -19.28 4.27
CA ALA A 173 -13.85 -19.94 3.17
C ALA A 173 -13.26 -18.95 2.17
N GLU A 174 -14.01 -17.90 1.80
CA GLU A 174 -13.48 -16.78 0.98
C GLU A 174 -12.26 -16.14 1.66
N LEU A 175 -12.35 -15.87 2.96
CA LEU A 175 -11.26 -15.26 3.72
C LEU A 175 -10.05 -16.18 3.88
N ASP A 176 -10.25 -17.49 3.93
CA ASP A 176 -9.14 -18.43 3.92
C ASP A 176 -8.33 -18.33 2.62
N GLN A 177 -9.01 -18.19 1.49
CA GLN A 177 -8.35 -17.95 0.20
C GLN A 177 -7.65 -16.58 0.19
N GLU A 178 -8.33 -15.51 0.61
CA GLU A 178 -7.72 -14.18 0.71
C GLU A 178 -6.46 -14.21 1.60
N SER A 179 -6.46 -14.98 2.70
CA SER A 179 -5.29 -15.12 3.60
C SER A 179 -4.07 -15.80 2.98
N GLN A 180 -4.22 -16.43 1.81
CA GLN A 180 -3.15 -17.12 1.07
C GLN A 180 -2.79 -16.40 -0.24
N GLU A 181 -3.29 -15.18 -0.42
CA GLU A 181 -2.98 -14.33 -1.57
C GLU A 181 -2.18 -13.11 -1.11
N ILE A 182 -0.92 -13.04 -1.52
CA ILE A 182 -0.02 -11.95 -1.14
C ILE A 182 -0.58 -10.62 -1.64
N GLY A 183 -0.75 -9.67 -0.73
CA GLY A 183 -1.30 -8.34 -1.03
C GLY A 183 -2.82 -8.31 -1.25
N SER A 184 -3.55 -9.38 -0.95
CA SER A 184 -5.01 -9.31 -0.79
C SER A 184 -5.38 -8.39 0.39
N PRO A 185 -6.63 -7.93 0.51
CA PRO A 185 -7.05 -7.11 1.64
C PRO A 185 -6.78 -7.75 3.00
N LEU A 186 -7.09 -9.05 3.16
CA LEU A 186 -6.85 -9.74 4.44
C LEU A 186 -5.36 -9.98 4.70
N TYR A 187 -4.61 -10.43 3.69
CA TYR A 187 -3.17 -10.66 3.84
C TYR A 187 -2.43 -9.36 4.18
N THR A 188 -2.83 -8.25 3.55
CA THR A 188 -2.29 -6.92 3.85
C THR A 188 -2.60 -6.51 5.28
N ALA A 189 -3.83 -6.73 5.74
CA ALA A 189 -4.21 -6.47 7.13
C ALA A 189 -3.40 -7.32 8.12
N PHE A 190 -3.12 -8.59 7.81
CA PHE A 190 -2.22 -9.43 8.62
C PHE A 190 -0.81 -8.87 8.66
N PHE A 191 -0.25 -8.49 7.51
CA PHE A 191 1.08 -7.90 7.43
C PHE A 191 1.21 -6.61 8.25
N ILE A 192 0.18 -5.76 8.22
CA ILE A 192 0.13 -4.51 9.00
C ILE A 192 0.00 -4.80 10.49
N GLN A 193 -0.96 -5.65 10.88
CA GLN A 193 -1.35 -5.88 12.27
C GLN A 193 -0.38 -6.77 13.06
N SER A 194 0.37 -7.62 12.35
CA SER A 194 1.34 -8.54 12.95
C SER A 194 2.38 -7.80 13.81
N ASP A 195 2.72 -8.38 14.96
CA ASP A 195 3.77 -7.90 15.88
C ASP A 195 5.17 -8.44 15.55
N LEU A 196 5.30 -9.26 14.50
CA LEU A 196 6.59 -9.71 13.99
C LEU A 196 7.49 -8.51 13.65
N THR A 197 8.80 -8.67 13.82
CA THR A 197 9.75 -7.65 13.37
C THR A 197 9.70 -7.48 11.86
N GLY A 198 10.12 -6.32 11.33
CA GLY A 198 10.10 -6.07 9.89
C GLY A 198 10.84 -7.14 9.08
N ARG A 199 11.98 -7.63 9.57
CA ARG A 199 12.71 -8.74 8.95
C ARG A 199 11.94 -10.06 8.94
N GLU A 200 11.27 -10.39 10.04
CA GLU A 200 10.44 -11.60 10.12
C GLU A 200 9.23 -11.51 9.18
N LYS A 201 8.58 -10.33 9.09
CA LYS A 201 7.49 -10.10 8.13
C LYS A 201 7.96 -10.30 6.68
N LEU A 202 9.10 -9.72 6.32
CA LEU A 202 9.66 -9.84 4.96
C LEU A 202 10.04 -11.29 4.63
N ALA A 203 10.69 -11.98 5.56
CA ALA A 203 11.02 -13.40 5.40
C ALA A 203 9.75 -14.25 5.25
N LEU A 204 8.72 -13.98 6.06
CA LEU A 204 7.47 -14.73 6.02
C LEU A 204 6.73 -14.58 4.68
N VAL A 205 6.73 -13.40 4.06
CA VAL A 205 6.18 -13.23 2.70
C VAL A 205 6.90 -14.13 1.70
N LEU A 206 8.23 -14.15 1.73
CA LEU A 206 9.04 -14.97 0.82
C LEU A 206 8.86 -16.47 1.10
N ASP A 207 8.77 -16.88 2.36
CA ASP A 207 8.49 -18.25 2.77
C ASP A 207 7.11 -18.72 2.29
N HIS A 208 6.09 -17.89 2.44
CA HIS A 208 4.74 -18.16 1.92
C HIS A 208 4.74 -18.39 0.41
N MET A 209 5.50 -17.58 -0.33
CA MET A 209 5.65 -17.76 -1.78
C MET A 209 6.60 -18.90 -2.16
N LYS A 210 7.25 -19.54 -1.18
CA LYS A 210 8.31 -20.55 -1.35
C LYS A 210 9.43 -20.02 -2.24
N ALA A 211 9.92 -18.83 -1.90
CA ALA A 211 10.93 -18.13 -2.66
C ALA A 211 12.33 -18.72 -2.41
N GLU A 212 12.90 -19.31 -3.45
CA GLU A 212 14.22 -19.95 -3.43
C GLU A 212 15.06 -19.46 -4.61
N ILE A 213 16.33 -19.15 -4.35
CA ILE A 213 17.29 -18.78 -5.39
C ILE A 213 17.90 -20.08 -5.93
N ASP A 214 17.75 -20.34 -7.23
CA ASP A 214 18.29 -21.53 -7.87
C ASP A 214 19.77 -21.38 -8.28
N GLN A 215 20.34 -22.41 -8.91
CA GLN A 215 21.76 -22.40 -9.31
C GLN A 215 22.14 -21.34 -10.34
N HIS A 216 21.17 -20.71 -11.01
CA HIS A 216 21.37 -19.63 -11.98
C HIS A 216 20.96 -18.26 -11.43
N HIS A 217 20.90 -18.17 -10.09
CA HIS A 217 20.58 -16.94 -9.38
C HIS A 217 19.20 -16.38 -9.75
N PHE A 218 18.26 -17.28 -10.08
CA PHE A 218 16.88 -16.93 -10.37
C PHE A 218 16.00 -17.23 -9.17
N LEU A 219 15.12 -16.29 -8.80
CA LEU A 219 14.18 -16.48 -7.69
C LEU A 219 12.95 -17.27 -8.18
N GLN A 220 12.91 -18.56 -7.83
CA GLN A 220 11.78 -19.45 -8.09
C GLN A 220 10.74 -19.31 -6.96
N MET A 221 9.45 -19.41 -7.30
CA MET A 221 8.33 -19.32 -6.33
C MET A 221 7.24 -20.36 -6.65
N LYS A 222 7.68 -21.62 -6.85
CA LYS A 222 6.82 -22.72 -7.27
C LYS A 222 6.05 -23.31 -6.08
N GLY A 223 4.73 -23.48 -6.25
CA GLY A 223 3.89 -24.16 -5.27
C GLY A 223 3.68 -23.43 -3.93
N GLY A 224 4.05 -22.15 -3.85
CA GLY A 224 3.70 -21.26 -2.74
C GLY A 224 2.50 -20.37 -3.06
N TYR A 225 2.21 -19.46 -2.14
CA TYR A 225 1.20 -18.41 -2.30
C TYR A 225 1.53 -17.54 -3.51
N LYS A 226 0.48 -16.96 -4.10
CA LYS A 226 0.58 -16.09 -5.27
C LYS A 226 0.17 -14.69 -4.89
N PHE A 227 0.61 -13.71 -5.66
CA PHE A 227 0.03 -12.38 -5.57
C PHE A 227 -1.47 -12.46 -5.82
N SER A 228 -2.23 -11.66 -5.06
CA SER A 228 -3.65 -11.50 -5.31
C SER A 228 -3.84 -10.89 -6.70
N LYS A 229 -4.82 -11.39 -7.46
CA LYS A 229 -5.14 -10.83 -8.79
C LYS A 229 -5.63 -9.38 -8.72
N SER A 230 -6.13 -8.96 -7.55
CA SER A 230 -6.52 -7.57 -7.30
C SER A 230 -5.38 -6.68 -6.79
N LEU A 231 -4.14 -7.20 -6.69
CA LEU A 231 -3.00 -6.42 -6.21
C LEU A 231 -2.55 -5.42 -7.29
N LYS A 232 -3.13 -4.22 -7.22
CA LYS A 232 -2.85 -3.10 -8.13
C LYS A 232 -1.51 -2.42 -7.83
N PRO A 233 -0.89 -1.73 -8.82
CA PRO A 233 0.39 -1.04 -8.67
C PRO A 233 0.48 -0.02 -7.51
N THR A 234 -0.64 0.57 -7.09
CA THR A 234 -0.70 1.57 -6.00
C THR A 234 -1.28 1.01 -4.68
N SER A 235 -1.37 -0.31 -4.54
CA SER A 235 -1.94 -0.96 -3.36
C SER A 235 -1.11 -0.68 -2.09
N ASP A 236 -1.79 -0.58 -0.95
CA ASP A 236 -1.19 -0.32 0.36
C ASP A 236 -0.17 -1.39 0.77
N PHE A 237 -0.35 -2.64 0.33
CA PHE A 237 0.61 -3.72 0.58
C PHE A 237 2.04 -3.32 0.21
N TYR A 238 2.22 -2.71 -0.97
CA TYR A 238 3.54 -2.28 -1.41
C TYR A 238 4.11 -1.17 -0.54
N SER A 239 3.28 -0.23 -0.07
CA SER A 239 3.69 0.86 0.82
C SER A 239 4.25 0.33 2.15
N PHE A 240 3.54 -0.62 2.77
CA PHE A 240 3.97 -1.24 4.02
C PHE A 240 5.16 -2.18 3.83
N PHE A 241 5.14 -3.00 2.78
CA PHE A 241 6.25 -3.89 2.44
C PHE A 241 7.55 -3.10 2.23
N ARG A 242 7.47 -1.98 1.48
CA ARG A 242 8.58 -1.05 1.27
C ARG A 242 9.11 -0.48 2.59
N ARG A 243 8.23 -0.05 3.50
CA ARG A 243 8.63 0.49 4.81
C ARG A 243 9.47 -0.53 5.58
N GLU A 244 8.99 -1.77 5.69
CA GLU A 244 9.72 -2.82 6.41
C GLU A 244 11.12 -3.06 5.81
N ILE A 245 11.28 -2.95 4.49
CA ILE A 245 12.59 -3.06 3.82
C ILE A 245 13.49 -1.88 4.18
N ILE A 246 12.99 -0.65 4.06
CA ILE A 246 13.76 0.56 4.37
C ILE A 246 14.26 0.53 5.82
N GLU A 247 13.40 0.14 6.75
CA GLU A 247 13.72 0.05 8.17
C GLU A 247 14.66 -1.11 8.49
N SER A 248 14.55 -2.22 7.76
CA SER A 248 15.41 -3.41 7.96
C SER A 248 16.81 -3.27 7.36
N TYR A 249 16.99 -2.42 6.34
CA TYR A 249 18.24 -2.32 5.56
C TYR A 249 18.76 -0.87 5.46
N THR A 250 19.03 -0.23 6.59
CA THR A 250 19.40 1.20 6.67
C THR A 250 20.87 1.52 6.32
N GLY A 251 21.72 0.52 6.21
CA GLY A 251 23.17 0.66 5.98
C GLY A 251 23.57 0.74 4.50
N LYS A 252 24.84 1.09 4.23
CA LYS A 252 25.40 1.14 2.87
C LYS A 252 25.44 -0.22 2.16
N GLU A 253 25.45 -1.32 2.92
CA GLU A 253 25.33 -2.65 2.33
C GLU A 253 23.94 -2.90 1.77
N GLY A 254 22.91 -2.22 2.28
CA GLY A 254 21.54 -2.37 1.83
C GLY A 254 21.14 -3.84 1.75
N LEU A 255 20.60 -4.24 0.60
CA LEU A 255 20.17 -5.61 0.34
C LEU A 255 21.32 -6.62 0.19
N LYS A 256 22.59 -6.20 0.10
CA LYS A 256 23.74 -7.13 0.07
C LYS A 256 24.12 -7.65 1.47
N ALA A 257 23.43 -7.19 2.50
CA ALA A 257 23.78 -7.52 3.88
C ALA A 257 23.65 -9.02 4.18
N ASP A 258 22.72 -9.72 3.53
CA ASP A 258 22.40 -11.12 3.82
C ASP A 258 21.54 -11.77 2.71
N GLU A 259 21.24 -13.07 2.85
CA GLU A 259 20.43 -13.87 1.91
C GLU A 259 18.99 -13.34 1.78
N LEU A 260 18.40 -12.82 2.87
CA LEU A 260 17.06 -12.24 2.79
C LEU A 260 17.07 -11.00 1.89
N GLY A 261 18.09 -10.16 2.00
CA GLY A 261 18.29 -9.01 1.14
C GLY A 261 18.47 -9.41 -0.33
N GLU A 262 19.23 -10.48 -0.61
CA GLU A 262 19.40 -11.04 -1.95
C GLU A 262 18.08 -11.53 -2.56
N LYS A 263 17.28 -12.28 -1.79
CA LYS A 263 15.93 -12.69 -2.22
C LYS A 263 15.03 -11.49 -2.48
N LEU A 264 15.04 -10.49 -1.60
CA LEU A 264 14.25 -9.26 -1.77
C LEU A 264 14.66 -8.48 -3.01
N HIS A 265 15.95 -8.44 -3.36
CA HIS A 265 16.43 -7.84 -4.61
C HIS A 265 15.83 -8.54 -5.83
N LEU A 266 15.97 -9.86 -5.91
CA LEU A 266 15.42 -10.63 -7.03
C LEU A 266 13.88 -10.60 -7.06
N PHE A 267 13.23 -10.48 -5.90
CA PHE A 267 11.77 -10.40 -5.77
C PHE A 267 11.17 -9.15 -6.43
N ARG A 268 11.96 -8.08 -6.61
CA ARG A 268 11.53 -6.85 -7.31
C ARG A 268 10.98 -7.17 -8.70
N SER A 269 11.64 -8.06 -9.44
CA SER A 269 11.19 -8.49 -10.77
C SER A 269 9.79 -9.11 -10.75
N HIS A 270 9.45 -9.89 -9.72
CA HIS A 270 8.13 -10.51 -9.59
C HIS A 270 7.05 -9.50 -9.21
N ILE A 271 7.39 -8.47 -8.43
CA ILE A 271 6.51 -7.32 -8.18
C ILE A 271 6.21 -6.60 -9.50
N ASP A 272 7.22 -6.39 -10.34
CA ASP A 272 7.04 -5.78 -11.65
C ASP A 272 6.15 -6.62 -12.56
N LYS A 273 6.37 -7.94 -12.59
CA LYS A 273 5.50 -8.88 -13.32
C LYS A 273 4.04 -8.71 -12.92
N GLN A 274 3.78 -8.71 -11.61
CA GLN A 274 2.43 -8.56 -11.07
C GLN A 274 1.81 -7.23 -11.48
N ALA A 275 2.57 -6.13 -11.44
CA ALA A 275 2.08 -4.83 -11.88
C ALA A 275 1.77 -4.79 -13.38
N ILE A 276 2.64 -5.37 -14.22
CA ILE A 276 2.46 -5.48 -15.67
C ILE A 276 1.21 -6.31 -16.00
N ASP A 277 1.09 -7.49 -15.40
CA ASP A 277 -0.04 -8.40 -15.63
C ASP A 277 -1.35 -7.74 -15.18
N TYR A 278 -1.35 -7.08 -14.01
CA TYR A 278 -2.52 -6.34 -13.54
C TYR A 278 -3.00 -5.30 -14.56
N ILE A 279 -2.09 -4.49 -15.11
CA ILE A 279 -2.44 -3.48 -16.12
C ILE A 279 -2.96 -4.15 -17.40
N ARG A 280 -2.31 -5.23 -17.86
CA ARG A 280 -2.68 -5.94 -19.09
C ARG A 280 -4.05 -6.60 -19.01
N GLU A 281 -4.38 -7.18 -17.86
CA GLU A 281 -5.59 -7.97 -17.64
C GLU A 281 -6.81 -7.12 -17.30
N ASN A 282 -6.63 -5.99 -16.60
CA ASN A 282 -7.76 -5.22 -16.06
C ASN A 282 -8.13 -3.97 -16.88
N TYR A 283 -7.25 -3.52 -17.79
CA TYR A 283 -7.48 -2.29 -18.56
C TYR A 283 -7.51 -2.52 -20.07
N GLN A 284 -8.37 -1.76 -20.75
CA GLN A 284 -8.50 -1.76 -22.21
C GLN A 284 -7.60 -0.68 -22.82
N GLY A 285 -7.04 -0.97 -24.00
CA GLY A 285 -6.12 -0.08 -24.71
C GLY A 285 -5.53 -0.76 -25.94
N LYS A 286 -5.06 0.01 -26.93
CA LYS A 286 -4.43 -0.56 -28.13
C LYS A 286 -3.01 -1.06 -27.84
N THR A 287 -2.32 -0.37 -26.93
CA THR A 287 -0.96 -0.67 -26.46
C THR A 287 -0.95 -0.90 -24.94
N ASP A 288 0.15 -1.42 -24.40
CA ASP A 288 0.32 -1.54 -22.95
C ASP A 288 0.32 -0.15 -22.27
N PHE A 289 0.90 0.86 -22.92
CA PHE A 289 0.90 2.23 -22.41
C PHE A 289 -0.50 2.85 -22.37
N ASP A 290 -1.36 2.59 -23.37
CA ASP A 290 -2.76 3.04 -23.33
C ASP A 290 -3.50 2.46 -22.11
N LYS A 291 -3.24 1.18 -21.80
CA LYS A 291 -3.79 0.49 -20.63
C LYS A 291 -3.28 1.13 -19.33
N LEU A 292 -1.98 1.44 -19.25
CA LEU A 292 -1.42 2.16 -18.11
C LEU A 292 -2.06 3.56 -17.95
N LEU A 293 -2.28 4.28 -19.04
CA LEU A 293 -2.96 5.58 -19.00
C LEU A 293 -4.44 5.47 -18.62
N ALA A 294 -5.11 4.35 -18.93
CA ALA A 294 -6.47 4.09 -18.47
C ALA A 294 -6.50 3.86 -16.95
N TYR A 295 -5.57 3.05 -16.44
CA TYR A 295 -5.37 2.83 -15.00
C TYR A 295 -5.15 4.14 -14.24
N THR A 296 -4.21 4.98 -14.69
CA THR A 296 -3.87 6.23 -13.99
C THR A 296 -5.04 7.22 -13.97
N ARG A 297 -5.88 7.22 -15.02
CA ARG A 297 -7.11 8.03 -15.07
C ARG A 297 -8.18 7.53 -14.10
N GLU A 298 -8.42 6.22 -14.06
CA GLU A 298 -9.41 5.60 -13.17
C GLU A 298 -9.02 5.79 -11.69
N GLU A 299 -7.76 5.52 -11.36
CA GLU A 299 -7.20 5.63 -10.02
C GLU A 299 -6.85 7.07 -9.62
N LYS A 300 -6.95 8.02 -10.56
CA LYS A 300 -6.63 9.45 -10.36
C LYS A 300 -5.20 9.67 -9.86
N VAL A 301 -4.27 8.88 -10.38
CA VAL A 301 -2.86 8.90 -9.99
C VAL A 301 -2.03 9.63 -11.05
N LYS A 302 -1.20 10.58 -10.62
CA LYS A 302 -0.16 11.17 -11.48
C LYS A 302 1.03 10.24 -11.59
N VAL A 303 1.73 10.30 -12.71
CA VAL A 303 2.93 9.47 -12.96
C VAL A 303 4.16 10.36 -13.15
N ASP A 304 5.34 9.80 -12.86
CA ASP A 304 6.62 10.47 -13.05
C ASP A 304 7.31 9.99 -14.32
N TYR A 305 7.63 10.93 -15.21
CA TYR A 305 8.43 10.71 -16.43
C TYR A 305 9.86 11.24 -16.30
N THR A 306 10.21 11.84 -15.15
CA THR A 306 11.41 12.68 -15.03
C THR A 306 12.66 11.93 -14.58
N THR A 307 12.52 10.72 -14.04
CA THR A 307 13.68 9.87 -13.71
C THR A 307 14.40 9.39 -14.97
N GLY A 308 15.72 9.23 -14.88
CA GLY A 308 16.55 8.90 -16.05
C GLY A 308 16.31 7.47 -16.54
N ALA A 309 16.18 7.28 -17.85
CA ALA A 309 15.95 5.98 -18.47
C ALA A 309 17.19 5.38 -19.17
N VAL A 310 18.39 5.92 -18.95
CA VAL A 310 19.61 5.49 -19.66
C VAL A 310 19.93 4.00 -19.50
N PHE A 311 19.66 3.48 -18.30
CA PHE A 311 19.78 2.05 -17.98
C PHE A 311 18.56 1.24 -18.44
N HIS A 312 17.74 1.76 -19.33
CA HIS A 312 16.67 1.03 -20.02
C HIS A 312 16.76 1.24 -21.53
N ASN A 313 17.86 1.84 -22.00
CA ASN A 313 18.14 2.14 -23.39
C ASN A 313 19.52 1.59 -23.79
N ARG A 314 19.82 0.37 -23.34
CA ARG A 314 21.00 -0.37 -23.76
C ARG A 314 20.83 -0.85 -25.20
N THR A 315 21.92 -0.83 -25.95
CA THR A 315 22.00 -1.32 -27.34
C THR A 315 23.23 -2.22 -27.53
N MET A 316 23.19 -3.09 -28.53
CA MET A 316 24.35 -3.86 -29.00
C MET A 316 25.11 -3.17 -30.14
N THR A 317 24.48 -2.18 -30.78
CA THR A 317 25.03 -1.43 -31.92
C THR A 317 25.38 -0.01 -31.48
N GLU A 318 25.76 0.83 -32.44
CA GLU A 318 25.82 2.26 -32.20
C GLU A 318 24.46 2.78 -31.73
N PHE A 319 24.47 3.69 -30.76
CA PHE A 319 23.28 4.32 -30.22
C PHE A 319 22.82 5.43 -31.17
N GLY A 320 21.60 5.30 -31.72
CA GLY A 320 20.96 6.34 -32.50
C GLY A 320 20.23 7.33 -31.59
N TYR A 321 19.06 6.92 -31.10
CA TYR A 321 18.19 7.71 -30.24
C TYR A 321 17.52 6.83 -29.18
N THR A 322 16.99 7.47 -28.13
CA THR A 322 16.27 6.81 -27.03
C THR A 322 15.07 6.03 -27.56
N GLN A 323 14.96 4.75 -27.21
CA GLN A 323 13.90 3.84 -27.66
C GLN A 323 12.82 3.61 -26.60
N ASN A 324 13.19 3.80 -25.33
CA ASN A 324 12.37 3.44 -24.19
C ASN A 324 12.25 4.63 -23.23
N MET A 325 11.04 4.87 -22.73
CA MET A 325 10.77 5.81 -21.65
C MET A 325 10.50 5.06 -20.33
N LYS A 326 10.75 5.74 -19.21
CA LYS A 326 10.42 5.26 -17.88
C LYS A 326 9.20 6.01 -17.36
N VAL A 327 8.24 5.26 -16.83
CA VAL A 327 7.02 5.81 -16.22
C VAL A 327 6.89 5.24 -14.81
N GLN A 328 7.04 6.06 -13.78
CA GLN A 328 6.92 5.61 -12.38
C GLN A 328 5.57 5.99 -11.77
N VAL A 329 5.01 5.07 -10.99
CA VAL A 329 3.66 5.20 -10.44
C VAL A 329 3.66 4.90 -8.94
N PRO A 330 3.01 5.74 -8.12
CA PRO A 330 2.59 7.13 -8.37
C PRO A 330 3.77 8.11 -8.45
N GLN A 331 3.56 9.31 -8.99
CA GLN A 331 4.58 10.37 -9.01
C GLN A 331 4.99 10.79 -7.59
N ALA A 332 4.01 11.02 -6.72
CA ALA A 332 4.17 11.47 -5.34
C ALA A 332 3.46 10.50 -4.40
N ASN A 333 3.68 10.66 -3.09
CA ASN A 333 3.04 9.78 -2.12
C ASN A 333 1.52 9.95 -2.16
N VAL A 334 0.79 8.85 -2.35
CA VAL A 334 -0.68 8.83 -2.26
C VAL A 334 -1.18 7.96 -1.11
N SER A 335 -0.27 7.42 -0.29
CA SER A 335 -0.56 6.43 0.77
C SER A 335 -1.20 7.03 2.04
N GLY A 336 -1.88 8.18 1.98
CA GLY A 336 -2.42 8.85 3.16
C GLY A 336 -1.37 9.16 4.25
N ASP A 337 -1.84 9.44 5.47
CA ASP A 337 -1.01 9.84 6.61
C ASP A 337 -0.52 8.66 7.47
N TYR A 338 -0.40 7.45 6.89
CA TYR A 338 0.00 6.23 7.60
C TYR A 338 1.52 6.10 7.87
N GLY A 339 2.29 7.17 7.65
CA GLY A 339 3.75 7.15 7.79
C GLY A 339 4.49 6.28 6.76
N VAL A 340 3.81 5.84 5.70
CA VAL A 340 4.39 5.09 4.58
C VAL A 340 4.48 5.96 3.32
N ASN A 341 5.34 5.57 2.38
CA ASN A 341 5.54 6.29 1.13
C ASN A 341 5.57 5.33 -0.06
N ASN A 342 4.62 5.48 -0.99
CA ASN A 342 4.56 4.69 -2.22
C ASN A 342 5.05 5.43 -3.46
N ALA A 343 5.52 6.67 -3.34
CA ALA A 343 6.02 7.44 -4.48
C ALA A 343 7.09 6.66 -5.24
N ARG A 344 6.89 6.58 -6.56
CA ARG A 344 7.81 6.04 -7.55
C ARG A 344 8.25 4.61 -7.22
N PHE A 345 7.35 3.84 -6.61
CA PHE A 345 7.60 2.44 -6.24
C PHE A 345 7.62 1.55 -7.48
N ILE A 346 6.51 1.45 -8.22
CA ILE A 346 6.49 0.70 -9.48
C ILE A 346 7.04 1.57 -10.61
N GLU A 347 7.86 0.98 -11.47
CA GLU A 347 8.29 1.59 -12.73
C GLU A 347 7.87 0.71 -13.91
N PHE A 348 7.42 1.34 -14.98
CA PHE A 348 7.15 0.71 -16.26
C PHE A 348 8.14 1.24 -17.29
N ILE A 349 8.77 0.35 -18.04
CA ILE A 349 9.57 0.71 -19.20
C ILE A 349 8.72 0.52 -20.44
N VAL A 350 8.55 1.59 -21.21
CA VAL A 350 7.67 1.61 -22.38
C VAL A 350 8.51 1.91 -23.61
N ASN A 351 8.42 1.05 -24.63
CA ASN A 351 8.99 1.36 -25.92
C ASN A 351 8.20 2.50 -26.58
N ILE A 352 8.87 3.60 -26.92
CA ILE A 352 8.20 4.86 -27.32
C ILE A 352 7.53 4.78 -28.69
N GLU A 353 7.91 3.80 -29.52
CA GLU A 353 7.33 3.59 -30.84
C GLU A 353 6.08 2.71 -30.76
N SER A 354 6.21 1.54 -30.13
CA SER A 354 5.15 0.53 -30.08
C SER A 354 4.17 0.69 -28.92
N GLY A 355 4.53 1.46 -27.88
CA GLY A 355 3.77 1.58 -26.64
C GLY A 355 3.70 0.29 -25.80
N LYS A 356 4.51 -0.73 -26.13
CA LYS A 356 4.59 -1.99 -25.37
C LYS A 356 5.49 -1.85 -24.15
N PHE A 357 5.19 -2.64 -23.11
CA PHE A 357 6.12 -2.78 -21.99
C PHE A 357 7.36 -3.59 -22.40
N VAL A 358 8.53 -3.08 -22.00
CA VAL A 358 9.84 -3.71 -22.19
C VAL A 358 10.23 -4.37 -20.88
N SER A 359 10.09 -5.70 -20.81
CA SER A 359 10.21 -6.44 -19.56
C SER A 359 10.95 -7.77 -19.75
N GLU A 360 11.78 -8.16 -18.78
CA GLU A 360 12.44 -9.46 -18.76
C GLU A 360 11.44 -10.63 -18.78
N TRP A 361 10.22 -10.41 -18.32
CA TRP A 361 9.12 -11.39 -18.39
C TRP A 361 8.60 -11.65 -19.81
N ASN A 362 8.92 -10.78 -20.78
CA ASN A 362 8.69 -11.07 -22.20
C ASN A 362 9.72 -12.09 -22.75
N VAL A 363 10.81 -12.33 -22.02
CA VAL A 363 11.91 -13.22 -22.41
C VAL A 363 11.82 -14.55 -21.67
N TYR A 364 11.60 -14.53 -20.35
CA TYR A 364 11.61 -15.73 -19.52
C TYR A 364 10.54 -16.74 -19.94
N ARG A 365 10.91 -18.03 -19.90
CA ARG A 365 10.02 -19.13 -20.28
C ARG A 365 9.59 -19.90 -19.04
N GLN A 366 8.28 -20.02 -18.84
CA GLN A 366 7.73 -20.87 -17.80
C GLN A 366 7.74 -22.33 -18.26
N LEU A 367 8.18 -23.23 -17.38
CA LEU A 367 8.18 -24.67 -17.59
C LEU A 367 6.83 -25.27 -17.17
N GLU A 368 6.52 -26.49 -17.65
CA GLU A 368 5.25 -27.18 -17.37
C GLU A 368 4.97 -27.37 -15.88
N ASP A 369 6.04 -27.48 -15.08
CA ASP A 369 5.95 -27.66 -13.64
C ASP A 369 5.71 -26.33 -12.88
N GLY A 370 5.63 -25.21 -13.58
CA GLY A 370 5.37 -23.87 -13.05
C GLY A 370 6.62 -23.09 -12.63
N SER A 371 7.81 -23.68 -12.66
CA SER A 371 9.09 -22.97 -12.51
C SER A 371 9.47 -22.20 -13.78
N TYR A 372 10.50 -21.37 -13.72
CA TYR A 372 11.06 -20.69 -14.90
C TYR A 372 12.38 -21.32 -15.33
N ASP A 373 12.57 -21.44 -16.64
CA ASP A 373 13.84 -21.83 -17.24
C ASP A 373 14.90 -20.75 -16.94
N SER A 374 15.81 -21.04 -16.01
CA SER A 374 16.80 -20.10 -15.54
C SER A 374 18.19 -20.29 -16.19
N ASP A 375 18.36 -21.31 -17.03
CA ASP A 375 19.65 -21.57 -17.68
C ASP A 375 19.95 -20.48 -18.72
N PRO A 376 21.00 -19.65 -18.51
CA PRO A 376 21.32 -18.57 -19.43
C PRO A 376 21.66 -19.06 -20.84
N ASP A 377 22.13 -20.29 -21.04
CA ASP A 377 22.52 -20.81 -22.35
C ASP A 377 21.33 -21.08 -23.27
N HIS A 378 20.13 -21.20 -22.71
CA HIS A 378 18.89 -21.27 -23.46
C HIS A 378 18.45 -19.93 -24.06
N TYR A 379 19.08 -18.83 -23.66
CA TYR A 379 18.72 -17.47 -24.09
C TYR A 379 19.79 -16.86 -25.00
N ALA A 380 19.39 -16.60 -26.25
CA ALA A 380 20.23 -15.90 -27.22
C ALA A 380 20.37 -14.41 -26.86
N VAL A 381 21.60 -13.90 -26.89
CA VAL A 381 21.89 -12.50 -26.49
C VAL A 381 21.18 -11.51 -27.40
N GLU A 382 21.09 -11.80 -28.69
CA GLU A 382 20.50 -10.95 -29.72
C GLU A 382 19.00 -10.73 -29.51
N LYS A 383 18.34 -11.65 -28.77
CA LYS A 383 16.92 -11.57 -28.39
C LYS A 383 16.71 -11.08 -26.95
N GLY A 384 17.78 -10.75 -26.25
CA GLY A 384 17.77 -10.38 -24.83
C GLY A 384 17.55 -8.90 -24.53
N GLY A 385 17.15 -8.10 -25.52
CA GLY A 385 16.98 -6.65 -25.39
C GLY A 385 16.06 -6.25 -24.23
N ASP A 386 14.89 -6.91 -24.12
CA ASP A 386 13.94 -6.67 -23.04
C ASP A 386 14.55 -7.04 -21.67
N ALA A 387 15.18 -8.20 -21.55
CA ALA A 387 15.86 -8.59 -20.32
C ALA A 387 17.03 -7.67 -19.95
N ALA A 388 17.68 -7.02 -20.93
CA ALA A 388 18.72 -6.03 -20.68
C ALA A 388 18.16 -4.64 -20.32
N ASN A 389 16.91 -4.32 -20.69
CA ASN A 389 16.32 -2.99 -20.55
C ASN A 389 15.13 -2.94 -19.57
N THR A 390 14.82 -4.06 -18.92
CA THR A 390 13.67 -4.25 -18.03
C THR A 390 13.55 -3.21 -16.91
N GLU A 391 12.33 -3.07 -16.42
CA GLU A 391 11.95 -2.40 -15.17
C GLU A 391 12.56 -3.05 -13.91
N SER A 392 12.54 -2.29 -12.81
CA SER A 392 12.78 -2.81 -11.48
C SER A 392 12.06 -1.97 -10.41
N ALA A 393 11.06 -2.53 -9.73
CA ALA A 393 10.34 -1.88 -8.63
C ALA A 393 11.32 -1.29 -7.61
N ASN A 394 11.06 -0.10 -7.07
CA ASN A 394 12.02 0.62 -6.23
C ASN A 394 11.64 0.52 -4.75
N TYR A 395 12.51 -0.07 -3.93
CA TYR A 395 12.33 -0.03 -2.48
C TYR A 395 12.79 1.31 -1.90
N GLY A 396 13.86 1.90 -2.44
CA GLY A 396 14.28 3.25 -2.08
C GLY A 396 13.53 4.32 -2.87
N LEU A 397 13.45 5.54 -2.33
CA LEU A 397 12.76 6.64 -2.98
C LEU A 397 13.67 7.33 -4.00
N SER A 398 13.40 7.10 -5.29
CA SER A 398 14.04 7.83 -6.38
C SER A 398 13.68 9.32 -6.32
N LYS A 399 14.62 10.19 -6.70
CA LYS A 399 14.42 11.66 -6.66
C LYS A 399 13.85 12.21 -7.96
N GLY A 400 14.45 11.87 -9.11
CA GLY A 400 14.11 12.52 -10.39
C GLY A 400 14.22 14.04 -10.29
N LEU A 401 13.24 14.75 -10.88
CA LEU A 401 13.10 16.20 -10.74
C LEU A 401 12.16 16.60 -9.60
N ASN A 402 11.77 15.65 -8.74
CA ASN A 402 10.81 15.89 -7.67
C ASN A 402 11.49 16.46 -6.41
N SER A 403 10.76 17.35 -5.72
CA SER A 403 11.19 17.98 -4.46
C SER A 403 10.63 17.30 -3.22
N ASP A 404 9.82 16.26 -3.39
CA ASP A 404 9.01 15.59 -2.36
C ASP A 404 9.73 14.42 -1.68
N VAL A 405 11.06 14.38 -1.68
CA VAL A 405 11.85 13.32 -1.02
C VAL A 405 12.12 13.70 0.43
N PRO A 406 11.50 13.04 1.43
CA PRO A 406 11.78 13.31 2.83
C PRO A 406 13.23 13.01 3.19
N ALA A 407 13.79 13.76 4.14
CA ALA A 407 15.20 13.62 4.54
C ALA A 407 15.55 12.20 5.03
N TYR A 408 14.64 11.53 5.74
CA TYR A 408 14.85 10.15 6.23
C TYR A 408 14.87 9.11 5.10
N LEU A 409 14.27 9.42 3.93
CA LEU A 409 14.34 8.59 2.73
C LEU A 409 15.49 8.97 1.80
N ALA A 410 16.25 10.01 2.13
CA ALA A 410 17.38 10.42 1.31
C ALA A 410 18.41 9.30 1.22
N ARG A 411 18.87 9.03 -0.01
CA ARG A 411 19.85 7.98 -0.36
C ARG A 411 19.37 6.53 -0.25
N THR A 412 18.12 6.27 0.21
CA THR A 412 17.53 4.91 0.20
C THR A 412 17.67 4.24 -1.16
N HIS A 413 17.36 4.97 -2.23
CA HIS A 413 17.48 4.46 -3.59
C HIS A 413 18.90 4.02 -3.96
N SER A 414 19.93 4.71 -3.44
CA SER A 414 21.32 4.39 -3.76
C SER A 414 21.76 3.05 -3.17
N TYR A 415 21.34 2.70 -1.95
CA TYR A 415 21.79 1.47 -1.29
C TYR A 415 20.80 0.31 -1.40
N LEU A 416 19.50 0.56 -1.62
CA LEU A 416 18.51 -0.50 -1.81
C LEU A 416 18.39 -0.92 -3.28
N ASP A 417 18.46 0.03 -4.21
CA ASP A 417 18.12 -0.25 -5.60
C ASP A 417 19.32 -0.18 -6.56
N VAL A 418 20.30 0.70 -6.30
CA VAL A 418 21.46 0.92 -7.19
C VAL A 418 22.68 0.08 -6.79
N SER A 419 23.04 0.06 -5.51
CA SER A 419 24.11 -0.80 -4.98
C SER A 419 23.54 -2.15 -4.54
N HIS A 420 22.99 -2.89 -5.50
CA HIS A 420 22.20 -4.09 -5.26
C HIS A 420 23.03 -5.39 -5.30
N PRO A 421 22.51 -6.52 -4.75
CA PRO A 421 22.99 -7.88 -5.01
C PRO A 421 23.00 -8.22 -6.50
N PRO A 422 23.66 -9.30 -6.94
CA PRO A 422 23.68 -9.65 -8.37
C PRO A 422 22.27 -9.84 -8.95
N ASP A 423 22.07 -9.42 -10.20
CA ASP A 423 20.88 -9.79 -10.99
C ASP A 423 20.95 -11.26 -11.42
N THR A 424 19.87 -11.81 -12.00
CA THR A 424 19.84 -13.17 -12.58
C THR A 424 20.98 -13.42 -13.58
N ASP A 425 21.44 -14.66 -13.70
CA ASP A 425 22.49 -15.02 -14.65
C ASP A 425 22.14 -14.64 -16.10
N ILE A 426 20.86 -14.77 -16.46
CA ILE A 426 20.30 -14.36 -17.75
C ILE A 426 20.51 -12.87 -17.96
N ARG A 427 20.05 -12.02 -17.03
CA ARG A 427 20.18 -10.55 -17.15
C ARG A 427 21.65 -10.12 -17.16
N ARG A 428 22.51 -10.75 -16.36
CA ARG A 428 23.96 -10.49 -16.40
C ARG A 428 24.58 -10.90 -17.74
N LYS A 429 24.12 -11.99 -18.37
CA LYS A 429 24.53 -12.37 -19.74
C LYS A 429 24.12 -11.30 -20.75
N MET A 430 22.90 -10.78 -20.68
CA MET A 430 22.42 -9.74 -21.61
C MET A 430 23.15 -8.42 -21.44
N THR A 431 23.25 -7.91 -20.21
CA THR A 431 23.87 -6.60 -19.91
C THR A 431 25.38 -6.55 -20.14
N LYS A 432 26.05 -7.70 -20.33
CA LYS A 432 27.45 -7.77 -20.81
C LYS A 432 27.60 -7.34 -22.27
N LYS A 433 26.55 -7.47 -23.08
CA LYS A 433 26.57 -7.22 -24.54
C LYS A 433 25.73 -6.01 -24.91
N TRP A 434 24.56 -5.87 -24.30
CA TRP A 434 23.75 -4.67 -24.38
C TRP A 434 24.32 -3.62 -23.43
N ARG A 435 24.81 -2.49 -23.95
CA ARG A 435 25.45 -1.43 -23.15
C ARG A 435 24.67 -0.12 -23.20
N PRO A 436 24.58 0.62 -22.08
CA PRO A 436 23.92 1.92 -22.08
C PRO A 436 24.76 2.93 -22.87
N ALA A 437 24.08 3.87 -23.53
CA ALA A 437 24.74 4.99 -24.17
C ALA A 437 25.35 5.96 -23.14
N VAL A 438 26.36 6.72 -23.59
CA VAL A 438 26.99 7.74 -22.75
C VAL A 438 26.09 8.98 -22.70
N LEU A 439 25.90 9.54 -21.49
CA LEU A 439 25.12 10.76 -21.25
C LEU A 439 25.75 11.98 -21.94
N LEU A 440 24.92 12.94 -22.37
CA LEU A 440 25.38 14.22 -22.96
C LEU A 440 26.39 14.95 -22.06
N ASN A 441 26.11 15.04 -20.75
CA ASN A 441 27.01 15.70 -19.79
C ASN A 441 28.35 14.97 -19.56
N LYS A 442 28.52 13.78 -20.13
CA LYS A 442 29.76 13.00 -20.15
C LYS A 442 30.36 12.91 -21.57
N GLY A 443 29.93 13.77 -22.49
CA GLY A 443 30.41 13.80 -23.87
C GLY A 443 29.80 12.73 -24.79
N GLY A 444 28.71 12.09 -24.36
CA GLY A 444 27.95 11.14 -25.18
C GLY A 444 26.79 11.79 -25.92
N ARG A 445 25.79 10.99 -26.30
CA ARG A 445 24.60 11.41 -27.09
C ARG A 445 23.27 11.06 -26.43
N TYR A 446 23.27 10.48 -25.23
CA TYR A 446 22.04 10.06 -24.58
C TYR A 446 21.30 11.22 -23.93
N ALA A 447 20.04 11.39 -24.31
CA ALA A 447 19.02 12.20 -23.67
C ALA A 447 17.67 11.46 -23.71
N ASP A 448 16.89 11.58 -22.63
CA ASP A 448 15.52 11.04 -22.64
C ASP A 448 14.64 11.94 -23.52
N ILE A 449 13.89 11.36 -24.45
CA ILE A 449 12.93 12.09 -25.31
C ILE A 449 11.71 12.54 -24.50
N VAL A 450 11.21 11.65 -23.64
CA VAL A 450 10.07 11.89 -22.75
C VAL A 450 10.56 12.36 -21.39
N LYS A 451 10.24 13.60 -21.02
CA LYS A 451 10.65 14.25 -19.76
C LYS A 451 9.52 15.05 -19.12
N LYS A 452 9.58 16.39 -19.13
CA LYS A 452 8.61 17.23 -18.41
C LYS A 452 7.32 17.37 -19.20
N GLY A 453 7.37 17.22 -20.54
CA GLY A 453 6.18 17.17 -21.39
C GLY A 453 5.38 15.86 -21.23
N GLY A 454 6.01 14.79 -20.74
CA GLY A 454 5.34 13.54 -20.38
C GLY A 454 4.62 12.93 -21.59
N TYR A 455 3.29 12.74 -21.50
CA TYR A 455 2.51 12.20 -22.61
C TYR A 455 2.63 13.03 -23.90
N SER A 456 2.76 14.36 -23.81
CA SER A 456 2.93 15.21 -25.00
C SER A 456 4.25 14.95 -25.72
N ASP A 457 5.34 14.69 -24.98
CA ASP A 457 6.62 14.32 -25.58
C ASP A 457 6.51 12.99 -26.35
N PHE A 458 5.80 12.02 -25.75
CA PHE A 458 5.57 10.70 -26.35
C PHE A 458 4.77 10.81 -27.65
N GLU A 459 3.64 11.54 -27.64
CA GLU A 459 2.82 11.70 -28.85
C GLU A 459 3.57 12.47 -29.93
N ARG A 460 4.24 13.56 -29.55
CA ARG A 460 4.97 14.40 -30.51
C ARG A 460 6.08 13.62 -31.21
N TRP A 461 6.83 12.81 -30.48
CA TRP A 461 7.88 11.98 -31.06
C TRP A 461 7.34 11.01 -32.12
N ARG A 462 6.14 10.48 -31.92
CA ARG A 462 5.50 9.52 -32.84
C ARG A 462 4.94 10.16 -34.11
N GLU A 463 4.87 11.49 -34.15
CA GLU A 463 4.55 12.24 -35.38
C GLU A 463 5.78 12.38 -36.29
N ILE A 464 6.99 12.08 -35.81
CA ILE A 464 8.21 12.09 -36.63
C ILE A 464 8.30 10.79 -37.41
N GLU A 465 8.37 10.91 -38.74
CA GLU A 465 8.58 9.81 -39.67
C GLU A 465 9.89 9.06 -39.35
N ASP A 466 9.87 7.75 -39.53
CA ASP A 466 10.97 6.87 -39.11
C ASP A 466 12.34 7.29 -39.70
N ASP A 467 12.35 7.70 -40.98
CA ASP A 467 13.54 8.13 -41.72
C ASP A 467 14.13 9.45 -41.17
N ASP A 468 13.31 10.29 -40.54
CA ASP A 468 13.69 11.62 -40.04
C ASP A 468 14.08 11.61 -38.54
N ARG A 469 13.79 10.52 -37.82
CA ARG A 469 14.00 10.44 -36.36
C ARG A 469 15.43 10.69 -35.93
N LEU A 470 16.41 10.18 -36.67
CA LEU A 470 17.81 10.38 -36.31
C LEU A 470 18.21 11.85 -36.39
N GLU A 471 17.76 12.56 -37.44
CA GLU A 471 18.01 14.00 -37.61
C GLU A 471 17.28 14.81 -36.54
N ALA A 472 15.99 14.55 -36.33
CA ALA A 472 15.19 15.23 -35.30
C ALA A 472 15.78 15.03 -33.89
N TYR A 473 16.30 13.84 -33.58
CA TYR A 473 16.98 13.59 -32.31
C TYR A 473 18.28 14.38 -32.19
N ASN A 474 19.06 14.51 -33.27
CA ASN A 474 20.31 15.27 -33.26
C ASN A 474 20.08 16.75 -33.00
N ASP A 475 19.06 17.33 -33.64
CA ASP A 475 18.67 18.71 -33.39
C ASP A 475 18.16 18.90 -31.97
N TYR A 476 17.36 17.95 -31.48
CA TYR A 476 16.86 17.95 -30.10
C TYR A 476 18.00 17.96 -29.07
N ILE A 477 18.99 17.07 -29.19
CA ILE A 477 20.10 17.00 -28.22
C ILE A 477 21.08 18.16 -28.32
N ALA A 478 21.09 18.89 -29.45
CA ALA A 478 21.83 20.12 -29.64
C ALA A 478 21.08 21.36 -29.10
N SER A 479 19.78 21.24 -28.85
CA SER A 479 18.92 22.32 -28.40
C SER A 479 19.07 22.64 -26.90
N ALA A 480 18.63 23.83 -26.50
CA ALA A 480 18.54 24.22 -25.10
C ALA A 480 17.39 23.51 -24.35
N ASP A 481 16.44 22.90 -25.06
CA ASP A 481 15.24 22.28 -24.50
C ASP A 481 15.40 20.79 -24.16
N VAL A 482 16.59 20.22 -24.36
CA VAL A 482 16.87 18.79 -24.11
C VAL A 482 16.51 18.34 -22.68
N GLY A 483 16.58 19.23 -21.69
CA GLY A 483 16.20 18.93 -20.30
C GLY A 483 14.69 19.00 -20.02
N ASP A 484 13.90 19.56 -20.94
CA ASP A 484 12.49 19.84 -20.76
C ASP A 484 11.58 18.83 -21.47
N GLY A 485 12.06 18.21 -22.55
CA GLY A 485 11.32 17.20 -23.30
C GLY A 485 11.15 17.58 -24.77
N PHE A 486 10.86 16.58 -25.60
CA PHE A 486 10.82 16.72 -27.05
C PHE A 486 9.71 17.65 -27.56
N ASP A 487 8.52 17.67 -26.94
CA ASP A 487 7.42 18.50 -27.42
C ASP A 487 7.73 20.00 -27.28
N ARG A 488 8.45 20.39 -26.23
CA ARG A 488 8.90 21.78 -26.06
C ARG A 488 9.88 22.20 -27.16
N PHE A 489 10.86 21.34 -27.46
CA PHE A 489 11.79 21.57 -28.57
C PHE A 489 11.03 21.71 -29.89
N TYR A 490 10.13 20.78 -30.18
CA TYR A 490 9.36 20.78 -31.42
C TYR A 490 8.52 22.05 -31.60
N GLN A 491 7.88 22.53 -30.53
CA GLN A 491 7.10 23.77 -30.56
C GLN A 491 7.97 24.99 -30.85
N GLN A 492 9.19 25.08 -30.28
CA GLN A 492 10.09 26.22 -30.51
C GLN A 492 10.67 26.20 -31.92
N SER A 493 11.06 25.03 -32.42
CA SER A 493 11.62 24.86 -33.77
C SER A 493 10.60 25.17 -34.87
N ASN A 494 9.30 25.03 -34.59
CA ASN A 494 8.22 25.26 -35.55
C ASN A 494 7.42 26.55 -35.29
N GLN A 495 7.86 27.43 -34.39
CA GLN A 495 7.27 28.76 -34.28
C GLN A 495 7.65 29.61 -35.50
N PRO A 496 6.69 30.27 -36.18
CA PRO A 496 7.04 31.21 -37.24
C PRO A 496 7.90 32.32 -36.63
N GLN A 497 9.11 32.50 -37.18
CA GLN A 497 9.99 33.60 -36.76
C GLN A 497 9.24 34.92 -36.90
N SER A 498 8.85 35.51 -35.77
CA SER A 498 8.35 36.87 -35.74
C SER A 498 9.53 37.80 -35.99
N ASN A 499 9.74 38.16 -37.27
CA ASN A 499 10.64 39.23 -37.68
C ASN A 499 10.12 40.60 -37.24
#